data_AF-A0A519KKM1-F1
#
_entry.id   AF-A0A519KKM1-F1
#
_cell.length_a   1.000
_cell.length_b   1.000
_cell.length_c   1.000
_cell.angle_alpha   90.00
_cell.angle_beta   90.00
_cell.angle_gamma   90.00
#
_symmetry.space_group_name_H-M   'P 1'
#
loop_
_entity.id
_entity.type
_entity.pdbx_description
1 polymer ?
#
loop_
_entity_poly.entity_id
_entity_poly.type
_entity_poly.pdbx_seq_one_letter_code
_entity_poly.pdbx_strand_id
1 'polypeptide(L)' 'SSITVAGGRYITDDVYLEIIGGGEDGAEVNVEWQVRRNLTVSSKFGGQGDASLSIRWRRQSRQPGGAREDRRPNR' A
#
# COMPACT_ATOMS: atom_id res chain seq x y z
N SER A 1 24.60 6.21 -20.51
CA SER A 1 24.23 5.30 -19.40
C SER A 1 24.00 6.13 -18.16
N SER A 2 22.77 6.18 -17.65
CA SER A 2 22.46 6.80 -16.37
C SER A 2 22.49 5.72 -15.28
N ILE A 3 23.01 6.07 -14.11
CA ILE A 3 22.96 5.22 -12.92
C ILE A 3 21.77 5.67 -12.07
N THR A 4 21.01 4.71 -11.57
CA THR A 4 19.92 4.94 -10.62
C THR A 4 20.28 4.27 -9.30
N VAL A 5 20.02 4.95 -8.20
CA VAL A 5 20.19 4.46 -6.84
C VAL A 5 18.84 4.54 -6.14
N ALA A 6 18.41 3.44 -5.53
CA ALA A 6 17.16 3.40 -4.76
C ALA A 6 17.45 3.03 -3.31
N GLY A 7 16.72 3.67 -2.40
CA GLY A 7 16.73 3.35 -0.98
C GLY A 7 15.33 3.52 -0.40
N GLY A 8 14.87 2.52 0.34
CA GLY A 8 13.55 2.56 0.95
C GLY A 8 13.51 1.92 2.33
N ARG A 9 12.62 2.44 3.17
CA ARG A 9 12.44 2.00 4.54
C ARG A 9 11.04 2.35 5.05
N TYR A 10 10.56 1.53 5.98
CA TYR A 10 9.44 1.88 6.83
C TYR A 10 9.80 2.99 7.83
N ILE A 11 9.12 4.13 7.73
CA ILE A 11 9.24 5.24 8.68
C ILE A 11 8.31 5.05 9.90
N THR A 12 7.27 4.24 9.72
CA THR A 12 6.37 3.71 10.73
C THR A 12 5.98 2.28 10.31
N ASP A 13 5.38 1.49 11.19
CA ASP A 13 4.94 0.12 10.91
C ASP A 13 4.08 -0.02 9.63
N ASP A 14 3.31 1.03 9.29
CA ASP A 14 2.38 1.02 8.17
C ASP A 14 2.78 1.94 6.99
N VAL A 15 3.93 2.63 7.07
CA VAL A 15 4.34 3.63 6.06
C VAL A 15 5.72 3.31 5.51
N TYR A 16 5.77 2.89 4.24
CA TYR A 16 6.99 2.70 3.47
C TYR A 16 7.30 3.95 2.65
N LEU A 17 8.52 4.45 2.78
CA LEU A 17 9.08 5.54 1.97
C LEU A 17 10.23 4.99 1.14
N GLU A 18 10.22 5.26 -0.15
CA GLU A 18 11.31 4.98 -1.08
C GLU A 18 11.70 6.24 -1.84
N ILE A 19 13.01 6.42 -1.97
CA ILE A 19 13.62 7.49 -2.74
C ILE A 19 14.51 6.83 -3.79
N ILE A 20 14.29 7.24 -5.03
CA ILE A 20 15.05 6.82 -6.20
C ILE A 20 15.73 8.07 -6.76
N GLY A 21 17.06 8.03 -6.90
CA GLY A 21 17.85 9.16 -7.39
C GLY A 21 18.72 8.75 -8.58
N GLY A 22 18.94 9.69 -9.50
CA GLY A 22 19.62 9.40 -10.76
C GLY A 22 18.72 8.71 -11.78
N GLY A 23 19.23 8.48 -12.99
CA GLY A 23 18.39 8.15 -14.16
C GLY A 23 18.13 9.39 -15.03
N GLU A 24 17.52 9.18 -16.20
CA GLU A 24 17.20 10.27 -17.14
C GLU A 24 16.01 11.12 -16.66
N ASP A 25 15.10 10.52 -15.88
CA ASP A 25 13.85 11.14 -15.39
C ASP A 25 14.01 11.91 -14.06
N GLY A 26 15.23 11.99 -13.52
CA GLY A 26 15.53 12.66 -12.27
C GLY A 26 15.15 11.87 -11.02
N ALA A 27 15.03 12.55 -9.89
CA ALA A 27 14.69 11.91 -8.61
C ALA A 27 13.19 11.55 -8.54
N GLU A 28 12.88 10.41 -7.95
CA GLU A 28 11.52 9.95 -7.71
C GLU A 28 11.32 9.58 -6.23
N VAL A 29 10.13 9.84 -5.72
CA VAL A 29 9.70 9.48 -4.36
C VAL A 29 8.44 8.64 -4.45
N ASN A 30 8.46 7.48 -3.80
CA ASN A 30 7.33 6.59 -3.63
C ASN A 30 6.94 6.51 -2.16
N VAL A 31 5.66 6.67 -1.87
CA VAL A 31 5.08 6.51 -0.53
C VAL A 31 3.98 5.48 -0.60
N GLU A 32 4.06 4.45 0.23
CA GLU A 32 2.96 3.51 0.44
C GLU A 32 2.52 3.53 1.90
N TRP A 33 1.22 3.73 2.12
CA TRP A 33 0.61 3.73 3.44
C TRP A 33 -0.51 2.69 3.54
N GLN A 34 -0.33 1.75 4.46
CA GLN A 34 -1.34 0.78 4.86
C GLN A 34 -2.25 1.39 5.94
N VAL A 35 -3.25 2.19 5.52
CA VAL A 35 -4.20 2.85 6.44
C VAL A 35 -4.90 1.85 7.37
N ARG A 36 -5.20 0.66 6.84
CA ARG A 36 -5.72 -0.51 7.56
C ARG A 36 -5.56 -1.73 6.67
N ARG A 37 -5.74 -2.93 7.23
CA ARG A 37 -5.68 -4.25 6.53
C ARG A 37 -6.38 -4.36 5.16
N ASN A 38 -7.34 -3.48 4.85
CA ASN A 38 -8.11 -3.51 3.61
C ASN A 38 -8.12 -2.17 2.86
N LEU A 39 -7.23 -1.23 3.20
CA LEU A 39 -7.09 0.06 2.56
C LEU A 39 -5.61 0.47 2.51
N THR A 40 -5.11 0.63 1.29
CA THR A 40 -3.77 1.13 1.00
C THR A 40 -3.88 2.40 0.17
N VAL A 41 -3.06 3.39 0.47
CA VAL A 41 -2.87 4.59 -0.35
C VAL A 41 -1.42 4.58 -0.80
N SER A 42 -1.18 4.77 -2.09
CA SER A 42 0.17 4.94 -2.63
C SER A 42 0.27 6.20 -3.45
N SER A 43 1.40 6.89 -3.35
CA SER A 43 1.69 8.09 -4.12
C SER A 43 3.10 8.03 -4.66
N LYS A 44 3.27 8.51 -5.89
CA LYS A 44 4.54 8.56 -6.61
C LYS A 44 4.72 9.95 -7.19
N PHE A 45 5.91 10.54 -6.98
CA PHE A 45 6.29 11.85 -7.48
C PHE A 45 7.65 11.75 -8.17
N GLY A 46 7.73 12.12 -9.44
CA GLY A 46 8.96 12.12 -10.24
C GLY A 46 9.50 13.54 -10.49
N GLY A 47 10.79 13.63 -10.82
CA GLY A 47 11.51 14.88 -11.05
C GLY A 47 11.02 15.67 -12.27
N GLN A 48 10.38 15.00 -13.24
CA GLN A 48 9.83 15.60 -14.45
C GLN A 48 8.44 16.22 -14.28
N GLY A 49 7.88 16.22 -13.05
CA GLY A 49 6.55 16.76 -12.76
C GLY A 49 5.41 15.74 -12.84
N ASP A 50 5.72 14.48 -13.12
CA ASP A 50 4.76 13.38 -13.04
C ASP A 50 4.41 13.08 -11.58
N ALA A 51 3.12 13.12 -11.26
CA ALA A 51 2.59 12.76 -9.96
C ALA A 51 1.41 11.81 -10.14
N SER A 52 1.38 10.74 -9.35
CA SER A 52 0.26 9.82 -9.32
C SER A 52 -0.15 9.46 -7.89
N LEU A 53 -1.45 9.20 -7.72
CA LEU A 53 -2.06 8.77 -6.48
C LEU A 53 -2.95 7.57 -6.78
N SER A 54 -2.80 6.51 -6.00
CA SER A 54 -3.59 5.29 -6.11
C SER A 54 -4.20 4.93 -4.76
N ILE A 55 -5.45 4.49 -4.78
CA ILE A 55 -6.16 4.00 -3.59
C ILE A 55 -6.65 2.59 -3.86
N ARG A 56 -6.20 1.64 -3.05
CA ARG A 56 -6.60 0.23 -3.12
C ARG A 56 -7.43 -0.13 -1.90
N TRP A 57 -8.68 -0.53 -2.12
CA TRP A 57 -9.57 -0.99 -1.07
C TRP A 57 -10.16 -2.36 -1.38
N ARG A 58 -10.39 -3.18 -0.34
CA ARG A 58 -11.09 -4.47 -0.42
C ARG A 58 -12.27 -4.48 0.54
N ARG A 59 -13.46 -4.83 0.05
CA ARG A 59 -14.63 -5.06 0.92
C ARG A 59 -14.35 -6.24 1.83
N GLN A 60 -14.48 -6.05 3.14
CA GLN A 60 -14.51 -7.17 4.07
C GLN A 60 -15.94 -7.69 4.11
N SER A 61 -16.24 -8.76 3.38
CA SER A 61 -17.44 -9.53 3.66
C SER A 61 -17.27 -10.20 5.02
N ARG A 62 -18.27 -10.12 5.90
CA ARG A 62 -18.42 -11.18 6.90
C ARG A 62 -18.57 -12.46 6.10
N GLN A 63 -17.74 -13.47 6.34
CA GLN A 63 -17.92 -14.79 5.74
C GLN A 63 -19.38 -15.22 5.97
N PRO A 64 -20.22 -15.36 4.93
CA PRO A 64 -21.55 -15.92 5.10
C PRO A 64 -21.35 -17.37 5.55
N GLY A 65 -21.69 -17.67 6.81
CA GLY A 65 -21.52 -19.00 7.40
C GLY A 65 -20.90 -19.03 8.81
N GLY A 66 -20.33 -17.92 9.30
CA GLY A 66 -19.66 -17.90 10.62
C GLY A 66 -20.56 -17.80 11.85
N ALA A 67 -21.88 -17.82 11.70
CA ALA A 67 -22.82 -17.73 12.81
C ALA A 67 -24.09 -18.53 12.52
N ARG A 68 -24.00 -19.85 12.74
CA ARG A 68 -25.09 -20.78 13.05
C ARG A 68 -24.46 -22.15 13.27
N GLU A 69 -23.60 -22.24 14.28
CA GLU A 69 -23.57 -23.49 15.05
C GLU A 69 -24.89 -23.49 15.81
N ASP A 70 -25.92 -23.99 15.12
CA ASP A 70 -27.26 -24.24 15.64
C ASP A 70 -27.10 -25.37 16.66
N ARG A 71 -26.59 -25.01 17.83
CA ARG A 71 -26.47 -25.88 19.00
C ARG A 71 -27.89 -26.16 19.46
N ARG A 72 -28.56 -27.10 18.79
CA ARG A 72 -29.87 -27.59 19.20
C ARG A 72 -29.71 -28.27 20.56
N PRO A 73 -30.43 -27.84 21.60
CA PRO A 73 -30.53 -28.60 22.82
C PRO A 73 -31.44 -29.81 22.60
N ASN A 74 -30.89 -31.00 22.90
CA ASN A 74 -31.49 -32.30 23.22
C ASN A 74 -32.71 -32.85 22.46
N ARG A 75 -32.59 -34.11 22.03
CA ARG A 75 -33.26 -35.22 22.73
C ARG A 75 -32.48 -36.51 22.61
#